data_AF-A0A0D0E579-F1
#
_entry.id   AF-A0A0D0E579-F1
#
_cell.length_a   1.000
_cell.length_b   1.000
_cell.length_c   1.000
_cell.angle_alpha   90.00
_cell.angle_beta   90.00
_cell.angle_gamma   90.00
#
_symmetry.space_group_name_H-M   'P 1'
#
loop_
_entity.id
_entity.type
_entity.pdbx_description
1 polymer ?
#
loop_
_entity_poly.entity_id
_entity_poly.type
_entity_poly.pdbx_seq_one_letter_code
_entity_poly.pdbx_strand_id
1 'polypeptide(L)' 'TQEVFGVQPCLWQLQVTEALLNGDKDVLCTVGTGMGKPLGFWIHLLFQPDAIQIVVMPLSLLGK' A
#
# COMPACT_ATOMS: atom_id res chain seq x y z
N THR A 1 -3.72 11.48 0.98
CA THR A 1 -2.80 10.94 -0.05
C THR A 1 -2.27 11.98 -1.01
N GLN A 2 -3.10 12.90 -1.54
CA GLN A 2 -2.65 13.95 -2.46
C GLN A 2 -1.51 14.81 -1.89
N GLU A 3 -1.60 15.18 -0.61
CA GLU A 3 -0.59 16.00 0.07
C GLU A 3 0.77 15.28 0.22
N VAL A 4 0.76 13.98 0.50
CA VAL A 4 1.98 13.20 0.80
C VAL A 4 2.56 12.53 -0.45
N PHE A 5 1.71 11.97 -1.30
CA PHE A 5 2.11 11.18 -2.47
C PHE A 5 1.86 11.90 -3.81
N GLY A 6 1.22 13.08 -3.82
CA GLY A 6 0.92 13.82 -5.05
C GLY A 6 -0.16 13.17 -5.93
N VAL A 7 -0.81 12.10 -5.47
CA VAL A 7 -1.77 11.31 -6.25
C VAL A 7 -3.02 10.94 -5.45
N GLN A 8 -4.13 10.76 -6.18
CA GLN A 8 -5.37 10.23 -5.64
C GLN A 8 -5.46 8.71 -5.88
N PRO A 9 -5.72 7.90 -4.85
CA PRO A 9 -5.91 6.47 -5.01
C PRO A 9 -7.22 6.15 -5.72
N CYS A 10 -7.21 5.04 -6.46
CA CYS A 10 -8.42 4.44 -7.00
C CYS A 10 -9.08 3.51 -5.97
N LEU A 11 -10.29 3.03 -6.28
CA LEU A 11 -11.13 2.30 -5.34
C LEU A 11 -10.44 1.07 -4.72
N TRP A 12 -9.78 0.23 -5.53
CA TRP A 12 -9.17 -1.00 -5.00
C TRP A 12 -7.98 -0.70 -4.07
N GLN A 13 -7.26 0.40 -4.29
CA GLN A 13 -6.16 0.83 -3.40
C GLN A 13 -6.72 1.22 -2.03
N LEU A 14 -7.88 1.88 -2.00
CA LEU A 14 -8.59 2.22 -0.76
C LEU A 14 -9.10 0.97 -0.05
N GLN A 15 -9.68 0.00 -0.77
CA GLN A 15 -10.16 -1.26 -0.19
C GLN A 15 -9.03 -2.07 0.46
N VAL A 16 -7.87 -2.16 -0.19
CA VAL A 16 -6.69 -2.82 0.39
C VAL A 16 -6.20 -2.06 1.62
N THR A 17 -6.16 -0.73 1.56
CA THR A 17 -5.78 0.11 2.69
C THR A 17 -6.68 -0.12 3.90
N GLU A 18 -8.00 -0.11 3.70
CA GLU A 18 -8.98 -0.36 4.76
C GLU A 18 -8.80 -1.75 5.38
N ALA A 19 -8.62 -2.78 4.56
CA ALA A 19 -8.37 -4.14 5.04
C ALA A 19 -7.08 -4.24 5.87
N LEU A 20 -6.01 -3.55 5.45
CA LEU A 20 -4.76 -3.48 6.21
C LEU A 20 -4.92 -2.71 7.54
N LEU A 21 -5.69 -1.63 7.56
CA LEU A 21 -5.95 -0.84 8.77
C LEU A 21 -6.82 -1.58 9.80
N ASN A 22 -7.74 -2.42 9.34
CA ASN A 22 -8.54 -3.27 10.22
C ASN A 22 -7.67 -4.28 10.99
N GLY A 23 -6.60 -4.80 10.35
CA GLY A 23 -5.59 -5.63 11.00
C GLY A 23 -6.09 -6.98 11.54
N ASP A 24 -7.30 -7.41 11.15
CA ASP A 24 -7.96 -8.61 11.66
C ASP A 24 -7.75 -9.85 10.78
N LYS A 25 -7.15 -9.69 9.59
CA LYS A 25 -6.97 -10.73 8.57
C LYS A 25 -5.71 -10.54 7.74
N ASP A 26 -5.21 -11.64 7.17
CA ASP A 26 -4.23 -11.61 6.10
C ASP A 26 -4.87 -11.15 4.77
N VAL A 27 -4.20 -10.26 4.05
CA VAL A 27 -4.73 -9.63 2.83
C VAL A 27 -3.95 -10.11 1.60
N LEU A 28 -4.65 -10.77 0.66
CA LEU A 28 -4.11 -11.09 -0.67
C LEU A 28 -4.66 -10.11 -1.72
N CYS A 29 -3.77 -9.36 -2.38
CA CYS A 29 -4.15 -8.43 -3.45
C CYS A 29 -3.57 -8.88 -4.80
N THR A 30 -4.45 -9.23 -5.74
CA THR A 30 -4.07 -9.61 -7.12
C THR A 30 -4.37 -8.46 -8.08
N VAL A 31 -3.33 -7.87 -8.64
CA VAL A 31 -3.42 -6.73 -9.57
C VAL A 31 -2.37 -6.91 -10.68
N GLY A 32 -2.51 -6.21 -11.81
CA GLY A 32 -1.53 -6.21 -12.91
C GLY A 32 -0.29 -5.38 -12.61
N THR A 33 0.85 -5.70 -13.22
CA THR A 33 2.08 -4.88 -13.10
C THR A 33 1.84 -3.49 -13.69
N GLY A 34 2.42 -2.44 -13.09
CA GLY A 34 2.20 -1.06 -13.51
C GLY A 34 0.90 -0.42 -13.02
N MET A 35 -0.03 -1.17 -12.41
CA MET A 35 -1.31 -0.63 -11.91
C MET A 35 -1.20 0.19 -10.61
N GLY A 36 0.01 0.50 -10.14
CA GLY A 36 0.19 1.28 -8.91
C GLY A 36 -0.06 0.48 -7.62
N LYS A 37 0.22 -0.83 -7.61
CA LYS A 37 0.20 -1.68 -6.39
C LYS A 37 0.87 -1.03 -5.19
N PRO A 38 2.08 -0.45 -5.33
CA PRO A 38 2.81 0.10 -4.19
C PRO A 38 1.94 1.09 -3.42
N LEU A 39 1.27 2.03 -4.08
CA LEU A 39 0.47 3.06 -3.41
C LEU A 39 -0.58 2.45 -2.46
N GLY A 40 -1.25 1.36 -2.84
CA GLY A 40 -2.20 0.66 -1.96
C GLY A 40 -1.54 0.10 -0.69
N PHE A 41 -0.25 -0.24 -0.74
CA PHE A 41 0.53 -0.66 0.41
C PHE A 41 1.12 0.50 1.22
N TRP A 42 1.28 1.72 0.68
CA TRP A 42 1.87 2.84 1.45
C TRP A 42 0.82 3.69 2.17
N ILE A 43 -0.43 3.72 1.69
CA ILE A 43 -1.45 4.62 2.24
C ILE A 43 -1.77 4.33 3.71
N HIS A 44 -1.77 3.07 4.14
CA HIS A 44 -2.13 2.72 5.52
C HIS A 44 -1.16 3.34 6.55
N LEU A 45 0.12 3.55 6.18
CA LEU A 45 1.11 4.22 7.04
C LEU A 45 0.74 5.67 7.36
N LEU A 46 -0.06 6.34 6.52
CA LEU A 46 -0.53 7.69 6.81
C LEU A 46 -1.49 7.75 8.00
N PHE A 47 -2.12 6.63 8.34
CA PHE A 47 -3.09 6.52 9.43
C PHE A 47 -2.50 5.86 10.69
N GLN A 48 -1.28 5.31 10.59
CA GLN A 48 -0.55 4.67 11.68
C GLN A 48 0.90 5.19 11.69
N PRO A 49 1.14 6.42 12.18
CA PRO A 49 2.44 7.08 12.08
C PRO A 49 3.56 6.36 12.84
N ASP A 50 3.21 5.58 13.86
CA ASP A 50 4.16 4.78 14.65
C ASP A 50 4.36 3.36 14.09
N ALA A 51 3.63 2.98 13.04
CA ALA A 51 3.74 1.64 12.45
C ALA A 51 5.02 1.49 11.60
N ILE A 52 5.59 0.29 11.65
CA ILE A 52 6.73 -0.10 10.83
C ILE A 52 6.26 -1.11 9.79
N GLN A 53 6.44 -0.80 8.51
CA GLN A 53 6.16 -1.72 7.41
C GLN A 53 7.46 -2.31 6.86
N ILE A 54 7.52 -3.64 6.76
CA ILE A 54 8.61 -4.35 6.11
C ILE A 54 8.15 -4.78 4.72
N VAL A 55 8.77 -4.22 3.67
CA VAL A 55 8.47 -4.58 2.28
C VAL A 55 9.53 -5.54 1.78
N VAL A 56 9.14 -6.80 1.54
CA VAL A 56 10.03 -7.82 0.98
C VAL A 56 9.86 -7.87 -0.54
N MET A 57 10.88 -7.42 -1.28
CA MET A 57 10.89 -7.47 -2.73
C MET A 57 12.00 -8.42 -3.21
N PRO A 58 11.68 -9.44 -4.03
CA PRO A 58 12.70 -10.36 -4.55
C PRO A 58 13.63 -9.70 -5.56
N LEU A 59 13.18 -8.61 -6.21
CA LEU A 59 13.98 -7.86 -7.17
C LEU A 59 14.53 -6.58 -6.54
N SER A 60 15.83 -6.56 -6.27
CA SER A 60 16.52 -5.45 -5.60
C SER A 60 16.47 -4.13 -6.38
N LEU A 61 16.31 -4.17 -7.71
CA LEU A 61 16.21 -2.98 -8.54
C LEU A 61 14.96 -2.14 -8.23
N LEU A 62 13.89 -2.75 -7.71
CA LEU A 62 12.62 -2.06 -7.43
C LEU A 62 12.59 -1.37 -6.06
N GLY A 63 13.53 -1.71 -5.17
CA GLY A 63 13.66 -1.12 -3.83
C GLY A 63 14.77 -0.07 -3.73
N LYS A 64 15.39 0.31 -4.85
CA LYS A 64 16.38 1.39 -4.91
C LYS A 64 15.72 2.76 -4.95
#